data_AF-A0A7L2ESL4-F1
#
_entry.id   AF-A0A7L2ESL4-F1
#
_cell.length_a   1.000
_cell.length_b   1.000
_cell.length_c   1.000
_cell.angle_alpha   90.00
_cell.angle_beta   90.00
_cell.angle_gamma   90.00
#
_symmetry.space_group_name_H-M   'P 1'
#
loop_
_entity.id
_entity.type
_entity.pdbx_description
1 polymer ?
#
loop_
_entity_poly.entity_id
_entity_poly.type
_entity_poly.pdbx_seq_one_letter_code
_entity_poly.pdbx_strand_id
1 'polypeptide(L)'
;SALALNGKMRKVGEKILASNGKKADFASALQSCEEVGGTLAAPRNEEENKAILDIVKQYNQYAYLGIRKGETSGQVKYLNGMPLSYSNWHQHEPNGKGKEKCVEMYTDGTWNDKKCNMYRLTICEF
;
A
#
# COMPACT_ATOMS: atom_id res chain seq x y z
N SER A 1 -18.77 21.74 5.08
CA SER A 1 -19.11 20.91 6.26
C SER A 1 -18.04 19.85 6.44
N ALA A 2 -17.26 19.91 7.53
CA ALA A 2 -16.11 19.04 7.79
C ALA A 2 -16.49 17.58 8.10
N LEU A 3 -17.79 17.28 8.22
CA LEU A 3 -18.30 15.94 8.58
C LEU A 3 -18.18 14.88 7.47
N ALA A 4 -17.90 15.24 6.22
CA ALA A 4 -17.78 14.26 5.12
C ALA A 4 -16.38 13.58 5.01
N LEU A 5 -15.43 14.01 5.85
CA LEU A 5 -14.05 13.50 5.86
C LEU A 5 -13.79 12.49 6.98
N ASN A 6 -14.63 12.46 8.02
CA ASN A 6 -14.56 11.48 9.10
C ASN A 6 -14.82 10.09 8.53
N GLY A 7 -13.74 9.32 8.34
CA GLY A 7 -13.78 7.96 7.78
C GLY A 7 -13.16 7.80 6.39
N LYS A 8 -12.78 8.90 5.72
CA LYS A 8 -12.03 8.85 4.45
C LYS A 8 -10.53 9.07 4.61
N MET A 9 -10.14 9.72 5.72
CA MET A 9 -8.74 10.04 6.02
C MET A 9 -8.39 9.65 7.46
N ARG A 10 -7.15 9.25 7.68
CA ARG A 10 -6.62 8.82 8.99
C ARG A 10 -5.20 9.36 9.16
N LYS A 11 -4.93 10.04 10.28
CA LYS A 11 -3.58 10.50 10.63
C LYS A 11 -2.85 9.41 11.43
N VAL A 12 -1.58 9.17 11.11
CA VAL A 12 -0.68 8.28 11.86
C VAL A 12 0.73 8.87 11.84
N GLY A 13 1.27 9.24 13.00
CA GLY A 13 2.47 10.06 13.09
C GLY A 13 2.36 11.34 12.26
N GLU A 14 3.29 11.52 11.31
CA GLU A 14 3.32 12.65 10.39
C GLU A 14 2.51 12.42 9.10
N LYS A 15 2.04 11.20 8.85
CA LYS A 15 1.32 10.84 7.62
C LYS A 15 -0.18 11.06 7.72
N ILE A 16 -0.79 11.37 6.58
CA ILE A 16 -2.23 11.26 6.38
C ILE A 16 -2.49 10.15 5.37
N LEU A 17 -3.25 9.13 5.77
CA LEU A 17 -3.73 8.06 4.91
C LEU A 17 -5.13 8.39 4.41
N ALA A 18 -5.42 8.17 3.12
CA ALA A 18 -6.75 8.39 2.57
C ALA A 18 -7.16 7.31 1.57
N SER A 19 -8.45 6.97 1.54
CA SER A 19 -9.02 6.13 0.49
C SER A 19 -10.45 6.53 0.19
N ASN A 20 -10.86 6.31 -1.06
CA ASN A 20 -12.25 6.44 -1.52
C ASN A 20 -12.89 5.06 -1.79
N GLY A 21 -12.23 3.96 -1.44
CA GLY A 21 -12.73 2.59 -1.65
C GLY A 21 -12.60 2.06 -3.09
N LYS A 22 -12.04 2.85 -4.02
CA LYS A 22 -11.84 2.39 -5.40
C LYS A 22 -10.71 1.38 -5.49
N LYS A 23 -10.84 0.47 -6.46
CA LYS A 23 -9.82 -0.50 -6.83
C LYS A 23 -9.24 -0.17 -8.19
N ALA A 24 -7.95 -0.32 -8.34
CA ALA A 24 -7.25 -0.13 -9.60
C ALA A 24 -6.05 -1.09 -9.70
N ASP A 25 -5.49 -1.24 -10.89
CA ASP A 25 -4.14 -1.79 -11.04
C ASP A 25 -3.10 -0.85 -10.41
N PHE A 26 -1.87 -1.32 -10.23
CA PHE A 26 -0.85 -0.59 -9.50
C PHE A 26 -0.51 0.76 -10.14
N ALA A 27 -0.40 0.83 -11.47
CA ALA A 27 -0.02 2.04 -12.17
C ALA A 27 -1.13 3.10 -12.04
N SER A 28 -2.37 2.70 -12.28
CA SER A 28 -3.55 3.56 -12.11
C SER A 28 -3.76 4.01 -10.65
N ALA A 29 -3.47 3.13 -9.69
CA ALA A 29 -3.57 3.45 -8.26
C ALA A 29 -2.49 4.47 -7.83
N LEU A 30 -1.26 4.29 -8.28
CA LEU A 30 -0.16 5.24 -8.06
C LEU A 30 -0.49 6.60 -8.67
N GLN A 31 -0.88 6.62 -9.94
CA GLN A 31 -1.27 7.84 -10.64
C GLN A 31 -2.38 8.58 -9.90
N SER A 32 -3.41 7.86 -9.43
CA SER A 32 -4.54 8.46 -8.69
C SER A 32 -4.08 9.16 -7.40
N CYS A 33 -3.05 8.64 -6.72
CA CYS A 33 -2.49 9.29 -5.53
C CYS A 33 -1.61 10.49 -5.89
N GLU A 34 -0.81 10.38 -6.95
CA GLU A 34 0.04 11.48 -7.44
C GLU A 34 -0.77 12.68 -7.92
N GLU A 35 -1.90 12.45 -8.60
CA GLU A 35 -2.83 13.50 -9.07
C GLU A 35 -3.40 14.37 -7.94
N VAL A 36 -3.46 13.84 -6.72
CA VAL A 36 -3.92 14.58 -5.53
C VAL A 36 -2.76 15.04 -4.64
N GLY A 37 -1.51 14.88 -5.09
CA GLY A 37 -0.31 15.35 -4.38
C GLY A 37 0.24 14.38 -3.33
N GLY A 38 -0.15 13.10 -3.38
CA GLY A 38 0.34 12.05 -2.49
C GLY A 38 1.06 10.93 -3.24
N THR A 39 1.23 9.79 -2.59
CA THR A 39 1.72 8.54 -3.22
C THR A 39 0.98 7.33 -2.66
N LEU A 40 1.22 6.12 -3.18
CA LEU A 40 0.66 4.91 -2.58
C LEU A 40 1.20 4.72 -1.15
N ALA A 41 0.29 4.43 -0.21
CA ALA A 41 0.64 4.25 1.19
C ALA A 41 1.66 3.13 1.39
N ALA A 42 2.72 3.39 2.16
CA ALA A 42 3.78 2.44 2.43
C ALA A 42 4.21 2.50 3.90
N PRO A 43 3.93 1.46 4.70
CA PRO A 43 4.25 1.48 6.13
C PRO A 43 5.76 1.48 6.38
N ARG A 44 6.19 2.33 7.31
CA ARG A 44 7.59 2.45 7.78
C ARG A 44 7.81 1.84 9.16
N ASN A 45 6.73 1.45 9.83
CA ASN A 45 6.72 0.83 11.16
C ASN A 45 5.38 0.09 11.37
N GLU A 46 5.25 -0.58 12.51
CA GLU A 46 4.06 -1.36 12.87
C GLU A 46 2.79 -0.50 13.04
N GLU A 47 2.92 0.72 13.58
CA GLU A 47 1.80 1.63 13.80
C GLU A 47 1.16 2.05 12.46
N GLU A 48 1.98 2.42 11.49
CA GLU A 48 1.53 2.72 10.12
C GLU A 48 0.94 1.50 9.43
N ASN A 49 1.52 0.31 9.62
CA ASN A 49 0.96 -0.92 9.07
C ASN A 49 -0.45 -1.18 9.59
N LYS A 50 -0.66 -1.00 10.89
CA LYS A 50 -1.97 -1.11 11.53
C LYS A 50 -2.94 -0.04 11.03
N ALA A 51 -2.49 1.19 10.84
CA ALA A 51 -3.33 2.26 10.31
C ALA A 51 -3.83 1.98 8.88
N ILE A 52 -2.98 1.41 8.02
CA ILE A 52 -3.36 0.95 6.67
C ILE A 52 -4.29 -0.26 6.78
N LEU A 53 -4.01 -1.22 7.67
CA LEU A 53 -4.84 -2.40 7.91
C LEU A 53 -6.27 -2.02 8.32
N ASP A 54 -6.44 -1.00 9.15
CA ASP A 54 -7.77 -0.56 9.58
C ASP A 54 -8.62 -0.10 8.37
N ILE A 55 -8.00 0.57 7.38
CA ILE A 55 -8.67 0.96 6.13
C ILE A 55 -8.96 -0.27 5.27
N VAL A 56 -8.00 -1.19 5.14
CA VAL A 56 -8.18 -2.49 4.45
C VAL A 56 -9.37 -3.27 5.02
N LYS A 57 -9.51 -3.33 6.36
CA LYS A 57 -10.62 -3.98 7.04
C LYS A 57 -11.94 -3.24 6.86
N GLN A 58 -11.92 -1.89 6.89
CA GLN A 58 -13.11 -1.07 6.65
C GLN A 58 -13.74 -1.36 5.28
N TYR A 59 -12.93 -1.58 4.24
CA TYR A 59 -13.41 -1.92 2.90
C TYR A 59 -13.48 -3.42 2.61
N ASN A 60 -12.95 -4.26 3.51
CA ASN A 60 -12.79 -5.70 3.34
C ASN A 60 -12.13 -6.08 1.99
N GLN A 61 -11.02 -5.40 1.67
CA GLN A 61 -10.32 -5.51 0.39
C GLN A 61 -8.81 -5.42 0.56
N TYR A 62 -8.06 -6.27 -0.14
CA TYR A 62 -6.61 -6.15 -0.21
C TYR A 62 -6.20 -4.84 -0.88
N ALA A 63 -5.14 -4.21 -0.38
CA ALA A 63 -4.65 -2.93 -0.86
C ALA A 63 -3.25 -3.05 -1.47
N TYR A 64 -2.95 -2.21 -2.45
CA TYR A 64 -1.56 -2.03 -2.86
C TYR A 64 -0.80 -1.23 -1.80
N LEU A 65 0.47 -1.58 -1.61
CA LEU A 65 1.43 -0.77 -0.87
C LEU A 65 2.33 -0.03 -1.84
N GLY A 66 2.83 1.15 -1.46
CA GLY A 66 3.83 1.94 -2.17
C GLY A 66 5.23 1.31 -2.15
N ILE A 67 5.29 0.03 -2.51
CA ILE A 67 6.44 -0.85 -2.42
C ILE A 67 6.49 -1.69 -3.70
N ARG A 68 7.68 -1.77 -4.32
CA ARG A 68 7.88 -2.50 -5.58
C ARG A 68 9.20 -3.26 -5.56
N LYS A 69 9.24 -4.40 -6.25
CA LYS A 69 10.45 -5.17 -6.54
C LYS A 69 11.21 -4.52 -7.70
N GLY A 70 12.49 -4.22 -7.48
CA GLY A 70 13.39 -3.68 -8.50
C GLY A 70 13.64 -4.67 -9.64
N GLU A 71 13.76 -4.14 -10.85
CA GLU A 71 13.74 -4.95 -12.08
C GLU A 71 14.95 -5.87 -12.26
N THR A 72 16.11 -5.43 -11.77
CA THR A 72 17.41 -6.11 -11.94
C THR A 72 17.93 -6.74 -10.65
N SER A 73 17.69 -6.14 -9.50
CA SER A 73 18.25 -6.61 -8.22
C SER A 73 17.37 -7.62 -7.49
N GLY A 74 16.08 -7.73 -7.86
CA GLY A 74 15.10 -8.49 -7.10
C GLY A 74 14.82 -7.93 -5.70
N GLN A 75 15.42 -6.79 -5.33
CA GLN A 75 15.22 -6.15 -4.03
C GLN A 75 13.88 -5.45 -3.99
N VAL A 76 13.17 -5.60 -2.88
CA VAL A 76 11.94 -4.87 -2.61
C VAL A 76 12.30 -3.50 -2.01
N LYS A 77 11.73 -2.43 -2.57
CA LYS A 77 12.04 -1.04 -2.21
C LYS A 77 10.76 -0.22 -2.13
N TYR A 78 10.84 0.90 -1.41
CA TYR A 78 9.82 1.93 -1.48
C TYR A 78 9.85 2.63 -2.85
N LEU A 79 8.76 3.30 -3.22
CA LEU A 79 8.66 4.01 -4.51
C LEU A 79 9.68 5.14 -4.69
N ASN A 80 10.19 5.72 -3.60
CA ASN A 80 11.28 6.69 -3.63
C ASN A 80 12.69 6.08 -3.79
N GLY A 81 12.78 4.76 -4.00
CA GLY A 81 14.05 4.05 -4.21
C GLY A 81 14.81 3.66 -2.94
N MET A 82 14.36 4.10 -1.76
CA MET A 82 14.96 3.68 -0.49
C MET A 82 14.71 2.20 -0.21
N PRO A 83 15.66 1.49 0.43
CA PRO A 83 15.44 0.11 0.89
C PRO A 83 14.31 0.05 1.93
N LEU A 84 13.68 -1.11 2.06
CA LEU A 84 12.69 -1.35 3.12
C LEU A 84 13.33 -1.19 4.50
N SER A 85 12.71 -0.39 5.36
CA SER A 85 13.06 -0.25 6.78
C SER A 85 12.15 -1.08 7.68
N TYR A 86 11.01 -1.52 7.15
CA TYR A 86 10.01 -2.32 7.83
C TYR A 86 9.41 -3.31 6.83
N SER A 87 9.07 -4.51 7.32
CA SER A 87 8.34 -5.51 6.55
C SER A 87 7.42 -6.33 7.43
N ASN A 88 6.26 -6.70 6.89
CA ASN A 88 5.31 -7.61 7.53
C ASN A 88 4.87 -8.72 6.56
N TRP A 89 5.82 -9.40 5.93
CA TRP A 89 5.54 -10.46 4.96
C TRP A 89 4.69 -11.59 5.59
N HIS A 90 3.73 -12.10 4.83
CA HIS A 90 3.02 -13.32 5.18
C HIS A 90 4.01 -14.49 5.27
N GLN A 91 3.70 -15.51 6.07
CA GLN A 91 4.55 -16.69 6.20
C GLN A 91 4.84 -17.29 4.81
N HIS A 92 6.14 -17.52 4.53
CA HIS A 92 6.69 -18.00 3.26
C HIS A 92 6.73 -16.98 2.11
N GLU A 93 6.45 -15.70 2.34
CA GLU A 93 6.64 -14.62 1.37
C GLU A 93 7.96 -13.85 1.61
N PRO A 94 8.53 -13.21 0.57
CA PRO A 94 8.08 -13.18 -0.84
C PRO A 94 8.49 -14.44 -1.63
N ASN A 95 7.56 -15.10 -2.32
CA ASN A 95 7.80 -16.34 -3.09
C ASN A 95 7.66 -16.19 -4.61
N GLY A 96 7.26 -15.03 -5.13
CA GLY A 96 6.90 -14.84 -6.55
C GLY A 96 8.04 -14.87 -7.58
N LYS A 97 9.26 -15.30 -7.19
CA LYS A 97 10.45 -15.53 -8.05
C LYS A 97 10.72 -14.46 -9.13
N GLY A 98 10.34 -13.20 -8.88
CA GLY A 98 10.60 -12.06 -9.78
C GLY A 98 9.54 -11.77 -10.85
N LYS A 99 8.46 -12.56 -10.95
CA LYS A 99 7.32 -12.27 -11.84
C LYS A 99 6.27 -11.36 -11.20
N GLU A 100 6.24 -11.34 -9.88
CA GLU A 100 5.38 -10.48 -9.07
C GLU A 100 6.21 -9.30 -8.56
N LYS A 101 5.92 -8.10 -9.07
CA LYS A 101 6.72 -6.88 -8.82
C LYS A 101 6.07 -5.95 -7.81
N CYS A 102 4.80 -6.11 -7.49
CA CYS A 102 4.07 -5.21 -6.59
C CYS A 102 3.81 -5.90 -5.25
N VAL A 103 3.58 -5.12 -4.21
CA VAL A 103 3.27 -5.65 -2.87
C VAL A 103 1.84 -5.30 -2.52
N GLU A 104 1.08 -6.29 -2.06
CA GLU A 104 -0.27 -6.12 -1.54
C GLU A 104 -0.31 -6.41 -0.04
N MET A 105 -1.22 -5.76 0.67
CA MET A 105 -1.57 -6.07 2.06
C MET A 105 -2.85 -6.88 2.11
N TYR A 106 -2.84 -8.00 2.83
CA TYR A 106 -4.00 -8.81 3.16
C TYR A 106 -4.82 -8.22 4.30
N THR A 107 -6.05 -8.73 4.49
CA THR A 107 -6.98 -8.30 5.55
C THR A 107 -6.53 -8.66 6.97
N ASP A 108 -5.45 -9.42 7.13
CA ASP A 108 -4.78 -9.67 8.40
C ASP A 108 -3.59 -8.72 8.66
N GLY A 109 -3.23 -7.88 7.68
CA GLY A 109 -2.15 -6.91 7.76
C GLY A 109 -0.80 -7.40 7.28
N THR A 110 -0.69 -8.68 6.89
CA THR A 110 0.51 -9.26 6.30
C THR A 110 0.60 -8.98 4.80
N TRP A 111 1.81 -9.10 4.24
CA TRP A 111 2.10 -8.69 2.87
C TRP A 111 2.38 -9.89 1.96
N ASN A 112 2.02 -9.73 0.69
CA ASN A 112 2.29 -10.70 -0.36
C ASN A 112 2.87 -10.00 -1.59
N ASP A 113 3.81 -10.63 -2.31
CA ASP A 113 4.15 -10.14 -3.64
C ASP A 113 3.09 -10.57 -4.66
N LYS A 114 2.69 -9.64 -5.53
CA LYS A 114 1.64 -9.86 -6.51
C LYS A 114 1.96 -9.23 -7.86
N LYS A 115 1.34 -9.78 -8.90
CA LYS A 115 1.26 -9.12 -10.21
C LYS A 115 0.62 -7.73 -10.06
N CYS A 116 1.20 -6.77 -10.76
CA CYS A 116 0.82 -5.36 -10.68
C CYS A 116 -0.49 -5.00 -11.42
N ASN A 117 -1.06 -5.95 -12.17
CA ASN A 117 -2.29 -5.77 -12.94
C ASN A 117 -3.55 -6.26 -12.19
N MET A 118 -3.43 -6.58 -10.91
CA MET A 118 -4.56 -6.96 -10.08
C MET A 118 -5.30 -5.71 -9.61
N TYR A 119 -6.63 -5.78 -9.49
CA TYR A 119 -7.40 -4.68 -8.93
C TYR A 119 -7.35 -4.73 -7.40
N ARG A 120 -6.73 -3.72 -6.79
CA ARG A 120 -6.59 -3.58 -5.34
C ARG A 120 -7.03 -2.23 -4.86
N LEU A 121 -7.45 -2.19 -3.60
CA LEU A 121 -7.83 -0.96 -2.92
C LEU A 121 -6.69 0.05 -3.01
N THR A 122 -7.02 1.26 -3.45
CA THR A 122 -6.08 2.38 -3.48
C THR A 122 -6.13 3.12 -2.15
N ILE A 123 -4.99 3.19 -1.47
CA ILE A 123 -4.79 3.97 -0.25
C ILE A 123 -3.61 4.90 -0.52
N CYS A 124 -3.85 6.20 -0.42
CA CYS A 124 -2.82 7.21 -0.61
C CYS A 124 -2.24 7.64 0.74
N GLU A 125 -0.95 8.00 0.76
CA GLU A 125 -0.31 8.73 1.85
C GLU A 125 0.10 10.13 1.39
N PHE A 126 0.04 11.08 2.34
CA PHE A 126 0.46 12.47 2.24
C PHE A 126 1.32 12.84 3.45
#